data_AF-A0A0Q4DKT9-F1
#
_entry.id   AF-A0A0Q4DKT9-F1
#
_cell.length_a   1.000
_cell.length_b   1.000
_cell.length_c   1.000
_cell.angle_alpha   90.00
_cell.angle_beta   90.00
_cell.angle_gamma   90.00
#
_symmetry.space_group_name_H-M   'P 1'
#
loop_
_entity.id
_entity.type
_entity.pdbx_description
1 polymer ?
#
loop_
_entity_poly.entity_id
_entity_poly.type
_entity_poly.pdbx_seq_one_letter_code
_entity_poly.pdbx_strand_id
1 'polypeptide(L)'
;MPRRLTAVYGITAGETFGFFEGRRLDAVTYGRYKVSLFFDEGVGLDVERVLAVTVTGGDERSAEDARDLAAPLLDLLSLTVTAVRVDAPSSLALEFENGTVVRAIDDLGPYECFDVHHGEHIWIM
;
A
#
# COMPACT_ATOMS: atom_id res chain seq x y z
N MET A 1 -2.35 32.36 -22.30
CA MET A 1 -2.11 31.85 -20.92
C MET A 1 -1.80 30.37 -21.01
N PRO A 2 -0.63 29.88 -20.56
CA PRO A 2 -0.38 28.45 -20.57
C PRO A 2 -1.22 27.81 -19.46
N ARG A 3 -2.04 26.82 -19.82
CA ARG A 3 -2.64 25.89 -18.84
C ARG A 3 -1.47 25.21 -18.11
N ARG A 4 -1.32 25.45 -16.81
CA ARG A 4 -0.51 24.58 -15.97
C ARG A 4 -1.18 23.21 -15.99
N LEU A 5 -0.57 22.24 -16.67
CA LEU A 5 -0.79 20.84 -16.37
C LEU A 5 -0.19 20.63 -14.97
N THR A 6 -1.00 20.73 -13.93
CA THR A 6 -0.69 20.06 -12.67
C THR A 6 -0.77 18.58 -13.00
N ALA A 7 0.39 17.94 -13.24
CA ALA A 7 0.46 16.49 -13.11
C ALA A 7 -0.02 16.18 -11.68
N VAL A 8 -1.11 15.43 -11.58
CA VAL A 8 -1.67 15.02 -10.29
C VAL A 8 -0.85 13.83 -9.86
N TYR A 9 0.22 14.09 -9.11
CA TYR A 9 1.03 13.06 -8.46
C TYR A 9 0.33 12.65 -7.15
N GLY A 10 0.42 11.36 -6.81
CA GLY A 10 -0.25 10.76 -5.67
C GLY A 10 -1.72 10.39 -5.89
N ILE A 11 -2.35 9.93 -4.81
CA ILE A 11 -3.73 9.46 -4.75
C ILE A 11 -4.70 10.59 -5.13
N THR A 12 -5.57 10.31 -6.10
CA THR A 12 -6.61 11.25 -6.56
C THR A 12 -7.56 11.62 -5.42
N ALA A 13 -7.91 12.91 -5.33
CA ALA A 13 -8.83 13.39 -4.29
C ALA A 13 -10.18 12.66 -4.33
N GLY A 14 -10.59 12.10 -3.19
CA GLY A 14 -11.83 11.35 -3.05
C GLY A 14 -11.71 9.85 -3.39
N GLU A 15 -10.55 9.40 -3.87
CA GLU A 15 -10.25 7.98 -3.94
C GLU A 15 -10.10 7.41 -2.52
N THR A 16 -10.66 6.23 -2.31
CA THR A 16 -10.74 5.60 -0.98
C THR A 16 -10.11 4.22 -0.97
N PHE A 17 -10.01 3.56 -2.13
CA PHE A 17 -9.58 2.17 -2.25
C PHE A 17 -10.33 1.21 -1.31
N GLY A 18 -11.59 1.52 -0.99
CA GLY A 18 -12.41 0.72 -0.06
C GLY A 18 -12.62 -0.73 -0.51
N PHE A 19 -12.29 -1.08 -1.75
CA PHE A 19 -12.30 -2.45 -2.24
C PHE A 19 -11.24 -3.37 -1.60
N PHE A 20 -10.27 -2.84 -0.84
CA PHE A 20 -9.42 -3.68 0.01
C PHE A 20 -10.15 -4.18 1.27
N GLU A 21 -11.17 -3.48 1.76
CA GLU A 21 -11.87 -3.92 2.98
C GLU A 21 -12.56 -5.27 2.77
N GLY A 22 -12.35 -6.19 3.72
CA GLY A 22 -12.84 -7.56 3.63
C GLY A 22 -12.03 -8.45 2.68
N ARG A 23 -10.94 -7.98 2.09
CA ARG A 23 -10.02 -8.80 1.28
C ARG A 23 -9.00 -9.51 2.14
N ARG A 24 -8.69 -10.75 1.79
CA ARG A 24 -7.69 -11.58 2.49
C ARG A 24 -6.35 -11.51 1.75
N LEU A 25 -5.26 -11.32 2.48
CA LEU A 25 -3.91 -11.38 1.90
C LEU A 25 -3.53 -12.84 1.60
N ASP A 26 -3.41 -13.19 0.32
CA ASP A 26 -3.11 -14.55 -0.15
C ASP A 26 -1.62 -14.76 -0.44
N ALA A 27 -0.90 -13.71 -0.85
CA ALA A 27 0.53 -13.80 -1.11
C ALA A 27 1.28 -12.50 -0.83
N VAL A 28 2.56 -12.65 -0.46
CA VAL A 28 3.55 -11.57 -0.41
C VAL A 28 4.73 -11.99 -1.26
N THR A 29 5.14 -11.17 -2.22
CA THR A 29 6.29 -11.45 -3.08
C THR A 29 7.34 -10.36 -2.98
N TYR A 30 8.61 -10.75 -3.02
CA TYR A 30 9.75 -9.84 -2.90
C TYR A 30 10.56 -9.85 -4.18
N GLY A 31 10.64 -8.69 -4.81
CA GLY A 31 11.65 -8.33 -5.80
C GLY A 31 12.80 -7.57 -5.15
N ARG A 32 13.84 -7.27 -5.93
CA ARG A 32 14.99 -6.47 -5.46
C ARG A 32 14.60 -5.05 -5.04
N TYR A 33 13.58 -4.48 -5.68
CA TYR A 33 13.17 -3.09 -5.54
C TYR A 33 11.65 -2.97 -5.35
N LYS A 34 10.98 -4.07 -5.03
CA LYS A 34 9.53 -4.10 -4.96
C LYS A 34 9.07 -5.17 -3.98
N VAL A 35 8.05 -4.86 -3.20
CA VAL A 35 7.22 -5.86 -2.53
C VAL A 35 5.81 -5.79 -3.10
N SER A 36 5.20 -6.95 -3.32
CA SER A 36 3.82 -7.04 -3.81
C SER A 36 2.98 -7.80 -2.80
N LEU A 37 1.87 -7.21 -2.38
CA LEU A 37 0.84 -7.79 -1.55
C LEU A 37 -0.33 -8.15 -2.45
N PHE A 38 -0.64 -9.43 -2.56
CA PHE A 38 -1.73 -9.94 -3.37
C PHE A 38 -2.87 -10.40 -2.47
N PHE A 39 -4.03 -9.82 -2.69
CA PHE A 39 -5.26 -10.15 -1.99
C PHE A 39 -6.19 -10.98 -2.88
N ASP A 40 -7.17 -11.63 -2.27
CA ASP A 40 -8.21 -12.33 -3.01
C ASP A 40 -9.00 -11.39 -3.95
N GLU A 41 -9.71 -12.00 -4.90
CA GLU A 41 -10.51 -11.31 -5.92
C GLU A 41 -9.72 -10.30 -6.81
N GLY A 42 -8.42 -10.53 -6.99
CA GLY A 42 -7.60 -9.76 -7.93
C GLY A 42 -7.29 -8.35 -7.46
N VAL A 43 -7.26 -8.15 -6.14
CA VAL A 43 -6.84 -6.91 -5.50
C VAL A 43 -5.35 -6.99 -5.15
N GLY A 44 -4.59 -5.92 -5.36
CA GLY A 44 -3.14 -5.92 -5.15
C GLY A 44 -2.57 -4.56 -4.78
N LEU A 45 -1.45 -4.58 -4.06
CA LEU A 45 -0.65 -3.41 -3.72
C LEU A 45 0.82 -3.73 -4.00
N ASP A 46 1.40 -3.01 -4.93
CA ASP A 46 2.82 -3.07 -5.31
C ASP A 46 3.51 -1.84 -4.73
N VAL A 47 4.63 -2.02 -4.01
CA VAL A 47 5.37 -0.91 -3.38
C VAL A 47 6.83 -0.99 -3.77
N GLU A 48 7.32 0.05 -4.46
CA GLU A 48 8.69 0.15 -4.98
C GLU A 48 9.64 0.92 -4.06
N ARG A 49 9.10 1.65 -3.07
CA ARG A 49 9.87 2.54 -2.20
C ARG A 49 9.55 2.28 -0.73
N VAL A 50 8.97 3.27 -0.05
CA VAL A 50 8.83 3.24 1.40
C VAL A 50 7.57 2.48 1.79
N LEU A 51 7.75 1.42 2.57
CA LEU A 51 6.69 0.73 3.27
C LEU A 51 6.86 0.94 4.77
N ALA A 52 5.77 1.19 5.48
CA ALA A 52 5.73 1.20 6.93
C ALA A 52 4.83 0.10 7.48
N VAL A 53 5.22 -0.50 8.59
CA VAL A 53 4.43 -1.50 9.31
C VAL A 53 4.38 -1.14 10.80
N THR A 54 3.16 -1.12 11.33
CA THR A 54 2.87 -0.92 12.76
C THR A 54 2.15 -2.15 13.28
N VAL A 55 2.87 -3.00 14.00
CA VAL A 55 2.28 -4.19 14.66
C VAL A 55 1.51 -3.75 15.89
N THR A 56 0.43 -4.44 16.23
CA THR A 56 -0.42 -4.13 17.40
C THR A 56 0.38 -3.95 18.68
N GLY A 57 0.30 -2.76 19.26
CA GLY A 57 1.03 -2.39 20.49
C GLY A 57 2.52 -2.11 20.31
N GLY A 58 3.02 -2.10 19.08
CA GLY A 58 4.40 -1.75 18.74
C GLY A 58 4.53 -0.37 18.10
N ASP A 59 5.79 0.07 17.93
CA ASP A 59 6.12 1.28 17.19
C ASP A 59 6.08 1.04 15.67
N GLU A 60 5.81 2.10 14.92
CA GLU A 60 5.89 2.08 13.46
C GLU A 60 7.34 1.89 12.99
N ARG A 61 7.53 1.00 12.02
CA ARG A 61 8.81 0.77 11.35
C ARG A 61 8.66 0.97 9.86
N SER A 62 9.44 1.89 9.29
CA SER A 62 9.50 2.14 7.85
C SER A 62 10.81 1.66 7.24
N ALA A 63 10.77 1.14 6.01
CA ALA A 63 11.95 0.75 5.26
C ALA A 63 11.78 1.04 3.76
N GLU A 64 12.88 1.44 3.10
CA GLU A 64 12.98 1.44 1.64
C GLU A 64 13.25 0.03 1.08
N ASP A 65 13.92 -0.82 1.85
CA ASP A 65 14.07 -2.23 1.53
C ASP A 65 13.02 -3.04 2.30
N ALA A 66 11.94 -3.41 1.61
CA ALA A 66 10.84 -4.14 2.22
C ALA A 66 11.25 -5.49 2.85
N ARG A 67 12.43 -6.03 2.52
CA ARG A 67 12.95 -7.26 3.17
C ARG A 67 13.21 -7.06 4.66
N ASP A 68 13.49 -5.84 5.09
CA ASP A 68 13.63 -5.49 6.51
C ASP A 68 12.31 -5.61 7.28
N LEU A 69 11.19 -5.63 6.55
CA LEU A 69 9.83 -5.82 7.07
C LEU A 69 9.27 -7.20 6.71
N ALA A 70 10.10 -8.16 6.29
CA ALA A 70 9.60 -9.42 5.75
C ALA A 70 8.81 -10.26 6.77
N ALA A 71 9.33 -10.40 7.98
CA ALA A 71 8.68 -11.17 9.04
C ALA A 71 7.25 -10.66 9.35
N PRO A 72 7.04 -9.38 9.73
CA PRO A 72 5.70 -8.92 10.04
C PRO A 72 4.75 -8.93 8.84
N LEU A 73 5.23 -8.82 7.59
CA LEU A 73 4.39 -8.93 6.40
C LEU A 73 3.95 -10.37 6.14
N LEU A 74 4.83 -11.35 6.36
CA LEU A 74 4.50 -12.77 6.22
C LEU A 74 3.50 -13.22 7.29
N ASP A 75 3.55 -12.63 8.48
CA ASP A 75 2.58 -12.90 9.56
C ASP A 75 1.15 -12.42 9.22
N LEU A 76 0.97 -11.63 8.15
CA LEU A 76 -0.34 -11.17 7.66
C LEU A 76 -0.98 -12.12 6.66
N LEU A 77 -0.27 -13.15 6.20
CA LEU A 77 -0.83 -14.12 5.26
C LEU A 77 -2.09 -14.76 5.85
N SER A 78 -3.12 -14.88 5.02
CA SER A 78 -4.47 -15.34 5.37
C SER A 78 -5.27 -14.41 6.29
N LEU A 79 -4.76 -13.24 6.67
CA LEU A 79 -5.52 -12.25 7.43
C LEU A 79 -6.32 -11.32 6.52
N THR A 80 -7.43 -10.82 7.05
CA THR A 80 -8.35 -9.93 6.35
C THR A 80 -8.03 -8.47 6.65
N VAL A 81 -8.14 -7.60 5.65
CA VAL A 81 -8.13 -6.15 5.84
C VAL A 81 -9.47 -5.71 6.44
N THR A 82 -9.43 -4.99 7.55
CA THR A 82 -10.61 -4.51 8.29
C THR A 82 -10.88 -3.02 8.09
N ALA A 83 -9.89 -2.23 7.71
CA ALA A 83 -10.06 -0.82 7.42
C ALA A 83 -9.02 -0.33 6.40
N VAL A 84 -9.43 0.63 5.58
CA VAL A 84 -8.56 1.33 4.62
C VAL A 84 -8.55 2.81 4.93
N ARG A 85 -7.37 3.43 4.94
CA ARG A 85 -7.22 4.88 5.16
C ARG A 85 -6.29 5.50 4.13
N VAL A 86 -6.76 6.57 3.51
CA VAL A 86 -5.92 7.49 2.75
C VAL A 86 -5.56 8.65 3.69
N ASP A 87 -4.41 8.53 4.36
CA ASP A 87 -3.99 9.49 5.41
C ASP A 87 -3.56 10.84 4.80
N ALA A 88 -3.04 10.82 3.57
CA ALA A 88 -2.66 11.97 2.76
C ALA A 88 -2.71 11.57 1.27
N PRO A 89 -2.65 12.52 0.31
CA PRO A 89 -2.51 12.18 -1.11
C PRO A 89 -1.30 11.30 -1.41
N SER A 90 -0.36 11.19 -0.48
CA SER A 90 0.87 10.41 -0.59
C SER A 90 0.85 9.08 0.18
N SER A 91 -0.28 8.64 0.72
CA SER A 91 -0.26 7.45 1.57
C SER A 91 -1.55 6.66 1.64
N LEU A 92 -1.40 5.34 1.49
CA LEU A 92 -2.45 4.33 1.65
C LEU A 92 -2.09 3.40 2.80
N ALA A 93 -2.97 3.31 3.80
CA ALA A 93 -2.85 2.43 4.94
C ALA A 93 -3.94 1.34 4.92
N LEU A 94 -3.53 0.10 5.14
CA LEU A 94 -4.38 -1.09 5.27
C LEU A 94 -4.23 -1.62 6.71
N GLU A 95 -5.34 -1.68 7.44
CA GLU A 95 -5.40 -2.30 8.76
C GLU A 95 -5.91 -3.74 8.64
N PHE A 96 -5.23 -4.67 9.30
CA PHE A 96 -5.56 -6.09 9.31
C PHE A 96 -6.30 -6.48 10.59
N GLU A 97 -7.02 -7.61 10.55
CA GLU A 97 -7.83 -8.10 11.69
C GLU A 97 -7.04 -8.35 12.99
N ASN A 98 -5.72 -8.56 12.90
CA ASN A 98 -4.86 -8.69 14.08
C ASN A 98 -4.45 -7.32 14.67
N GLY A 99 -4.89 -6.20 14.08
CA GLY A 99 -4.57 -4.82 14.43
C GLY A 99 -3.29 -4.26 13.79
N THR A 100 -2.59 -5.05 12.95
CA THR A 100 -1.39 -4.57 12.25
C THR A 100 -1.79 -3.63 11.12
N VAL A 101 -1.06 -2.52 10.98
CA VAL A 101 -1.25 -1.56 9.88
C VAL A 101 -0.06 -1.63 8.94
N VAL A 102 -0.33 -1.81 7.65
CA VAL A 102 0.65 -1.70 6.55
C VAL A 102 0.37 -0.42 5.78
N ARG A 103 1.40 0.39 5.54
CA ARG A 103 1.25 1.68 4.87
C ARG A 103 2.24 1.84 3.73
N ALA A 104 1.72 2.04 2.52
CA ALA A 104 2.49 2.48 1.36
C ALA A 104 2.60 4.01 1.38
N ILE A 105 3.78 4.52 1.03
CA ILE A 105 4.10 5.94 1.09
C ILE A 105 4.72 6.36 -0.25
N ASP A 106 4.09 7.34 -0.89
CA ASP A 106 4.60 8.08 -2.04
C ASP A 106 5.30 9.37 -1.57
N ASP A 107 6.60 9.28 -1.34
CA ASP A 107 7.42 10.39 -0.85
C ASP A 107 8.38 10.98 -1.89
N LEU A 108 8.36 10.48 -3.13
CA LEU A 108 9.37 10.81 -4.15
C LEU A 108 8.91 11.89 -5.14
N GLY A 109 8.22 12.92 -4.66
CA GLY A 109 7.95 14.13 -5.43
C GLY A 109 7.22 13.84 -6.75
N PRO A 110 7.85 14.00 -7.94
CA PRO A 110 7.19 13.74 -9.22
C PRO A 110 7.23 12.26 -9.66
N TYR A 111 7.62 11.33 -8.79
CA TYR A 111 7.76 9.91 -9.13
C TYR A 111 6.80 9.07 -8.31
N GLU A 112 6.18 8.12 -8.98
CA GLU A 112 5.28 7.15 -8.39
C GLU A 112 6.09 6.07 -7.63
N CYS A 113 5.63 5.75 -6.43
CA CYS A 113 6.27 4.87 -5.45
C CYS A 113 5.47 3.60 -5.15
N PHE A 114 4.20 3.53 -5.55
CA PHE A 114 3.37 2.33 -5.41
C PHE A 114 2.19 2.28 -6.39
N ASP A 115 1.79 1.06 -6.74
CA ASP A 115 0.65 0.77 -7.61
C ASP A 115 -0.45 0.02 -6.84
N VAL A 116 -1.70 0.34 -7.13
CA VAL A 116 -2.87 -0.38 -6.63
C VAL A 116 -3.59 -1.06 -7.80
N HIS A 117 -3.93 -2.34 -7.60
CA HIS A 117 -4.60 -3.18 -8.60
C HIS A 117 -5.99 -3.60 -8.12
N HIS A 118 -6.98 -3.55 -9.02
CA HIS A 118 -8.30 -4.16 -8.83
C HIS A 118 -8.84 -4.66 -10.17
N GLY A 119 -8.71 -5.96 -10.44
CA GLY A 119 -9.05 -6.53 -11.73
C GLY A 119 -8.21 -5.94 -12.87
N GLU A 120 -8.85 -5.28 -13.84
CA GLU A 120 -8.17 -4.61 -14.96
C GLU A 120 -7.80 -3.14 -14.66
N HIS A 121 -8.19 -2.63 -13.49
CA HIS A 121 -7.90 -1.26 -13.08
C HIS A 121 -6.58 -1.17 -12.32
N ILE A 122 -5.76 -0.17 -12.69
CA ILE A 122 -4.50 0.14 -12.05
C ILE A 122 -4.50 1.63 -11.72
N TRP A 123 -4.16 1.96 -10.48
CA TRP A 123 -3.82 3.30 -10.04
C TRP A 123 -2.32 3.31 -9.75
N ILE A 124 -1.64 4.32 -10.30
CA ILE A 124 -0.18 4.49 -10.20
C ILE A 124 0.03 5.77 -9.40
N MET A 125 0.74 5.70 -8.28
CA MET A 125 0.87 6.80 -7.31
C MET A 125 2.29 7.10 -6.92
#